data_AF-A0A4U5PFU1-F1
#
_entry.id   AF-A0A4U5PFU1-F1
#
_cell.length_a   1.000
_cell.length_b   1.000
_cell.length_c   1.000
_cell.angle_alpha   90.00
_cell.angle_beta   90.00
_cell.angle_gamma   90.00
#
_symmetry.space_group_name_H-M   'P 1'
#
loop_
_entity.id
_entity.type
_entity.pdbx_description
1 polymer ?
#
loop_
_entity_poly.entity_id
_entity_poly.type
_entity_poly.pdbx_seq_one_letter_code
_entity_poly.pdbx_strand_id
1 'polypeptide(L)'
;MARIDFGFVSKAAQGEFDIREDEDQYVKLQDTLDLLIAAGYFRARIKGLSAFDKIVGGLVWSISLCKYNVDVDLLYSENSTIGQKIALTEKIVQVLCQVQCPHSIEPHQIQGLDYVHIFPVVQWLVRRVLECKEKYGDEVQNHSLYQFFQSADVSEDLAEDGQGSSPRRKYRRRPGFQSSNLMEDVRCTLMEFDGYSQAALASAATKNRSPEAGGDEDDDELFQAELAAQQDLTDRALEQLPEVRIVEEEPVQASEIEGCSVEELKEHLAQLSRENGFTKAELQEEEEKFEQLRTESEELQEQLTRIREATEATDEETLTALKELLLEHDEIKERDSHFKKQCKEELAVLEQEMQELKAICAGHEVQKENVTSHILKDKKAKVLEQLKCLRLDSAEICSTSASNRQRSFQC
;
A
#
# COMPACT_ATOMS: atom_id res chain seq x y z
N MET A 1 -3.42 -22.84 -78.28
CA MET A 1 -2.99 -23.87 -77.31
C MET A 1 -1.52 -23.61 -77.01
N ALA A 2 -1.03 -23.30 -75.82
CA ALA A 2 -1.61 -23.23 -74.48
C ALA A 2 -0.81 -22.19 -73.67
N ARG A 3 -1.49 -21.49 -72.75
CA ARG A 3 -0.88 -20.68 -71.68
C ARG A 3 -0.34 -21.63 -70.61
N ILE A 4 0.84 -21.34 -70.06
CA ILE A 4 1.29 -21.91 -68.79
C ILE A 4 1.46 -20.74 -67.82
N ASP A 5 0.48 -20.62 -66.92
CA ASP A 5 0.52 -19.72 -65.78
C ASP A 5 1.41 -20.35 -64.70
N PHE A 6 2.49 -19.67 -64.31
CA PHE A 6 3.21 -19.98 -63.08
C PHE A 6 2.43 -19.38 -61.91
N GLY A 7 1.66 -20.23 -61.23
CA GLY A 7 0.94 -19.89 -60.01
C GLY A 7 1.90 -19.61 -58.86
N PHE A 8 1.90 -18.37 -58.39
CA PHE A 8 2.41 -18.00 -57.06
C PHE A 8 1.43 -18.59 -56.03
N VAL A 9 1.76 -19.77 -55.49
CA VAL A 9 0.98 -20.38 -54.41
C VAL A 9 1.42 -19.72 -53.11
N SER A 10 0.57 -18.86 -52.56
CA SER A 10 0.74 -18.27 -51.24
C SER A 10 0.81 -19.36 -50.16
N LYS A 11 1.80 -19.25 -49.27
CA LYS A 11 2.00 -20.10 -48.08
C LYS A 11 0.74 -20.27 -47.19
N ALA A 12 -0.21 -19.34 -47.27
CA ALA A 12 -1.49 -19.44 -46.57
C ALA A 12 -2.39 -20.61 -47.02
N ALA A 13 -2.16 -21.19 -48.20
CA ALA A 13 -2.99 -22.27 -48.74
C ALA A 13 -2.67 -23.66 -48.16
N GLN A 14 -1.60 -23.81 -47.38
CA GLN A 14 -1.14 -25.13 -46.88
C GLN A 14 -1.54 -25.45 -45.43
N GLY A 15 -2.21 -24.55 -44.71
CA GLY A 15 -2.71 -24.87 -43.36
C GLY A 15 -1.60 -25.27 -42.37
N GLU A 16 -0.34 -24.91 -42.64
CA GLU A 16 0.71 -24.86 -41.63
C GLU A 16 0.42 -23.66 -40.74
N PHE A 17 -0.24 -23.90 -39.60
CA PHE A 17 -0.11 -23.01 -38.46
C PHE A 17 1.33 -23.19 -37.94
N ASP A 18 2.08 -22.10 -37.87
CA ASP A 18 3.48 -22.12 -37.46
C ASP A 18 3.56 -22.37 -35.94
N ILE A 19 3.72 -23.64 -35.55
CA ILE A 19 3.82 -24.11 -34.15
C ILE A 19 5.06 -23.53 -33.43
N ARG A 20 5.93 -22.76 -34.13
CA ARG A 20 7.14 -22.17 -33.55
C ARG A 20 6.91 -20.93 -32.69
N GLU A 21 5.86 -20.16 -32.93
CA GLU A 21 5.62 -18.91 -32.17
C GLU A 21 5.32 -19.19 -30.68
N ASP A 22 4.72 -20.34 -30.35
CA ASP A 22 4.34 -20.68 -28.97
C ASP A 22 5.53 -20.96 -28.04
N GLU A 23 6.62 -21.57 -28.53
CA GLU A 23 7.81 -21.88 -27.73
C GLU A 23 8.59 -20.61 -27.38
N ASP A 24 8.81 -19.72 -28.35
CA ASP A 24 9.51 -18.45 -28.12
C ASP A 24 8.70 -17.53 -27.20
N GLN A 25 7.37 -17.51 -27.34
CA GLN A 25 6.46 -16.78 -26.45
C GLN A 25 6.52 -17.33 -25.01
N TYR A 26 6.58 -18.66 -24.83
CA TYR A 26 6.68 -19.28 -23.51
C TYR A 26 8.03 -18.98 -22.83
N VAL A 27 9.14 -19.03 -23.58
CA VAL A 27 10.46 -18.62 -23.08
C VAL A 27 10.42 -17.16 -22.64
N LYS A 28 9.84 -16.27 -23.45
CA LYS A 28 9.71 -14.85 -23.11
C LYS A 28 8.80 -14.59 -21.92
N LEU A 29 7.72 -15.35 -21.76
CA LEU A 29 6.90 -15.31 -20.55
C LEU A 29 7.77 -15.64 -19.33
N GLN A 30 8.52 -16.74 -19.38
CA GLN A 30 9.34 -17.16 -18.25
C GLN A 30 10.43 -16.13 -17.92
N ASP A 31 11.14 -15.61 -18.92
CA ASP A 31 12.11 -14.52 -18.77
C ASP A 31 11.48 -13.28 -18.12
N THR A 32 10.26 -12.92 -18.55
CA THR A 32 9.52 -11.77 -18.00
C THR A 32 9.17 -11.99 -16.52
N LEU A 33 8.70 -13.18 -16.16
CA LEU A 33 8.37 -13.53 -14.79
C LEU A 33 9.61 -13.54 -13.89
N ASP A 34 10.71 -14.13 -14.36
CA ASP A 34 11.95 -14.21 -13.59
C ASP A 34 12.55 -12.82 -13.35
N LEU A 35 12.48 -11.93 -14.34
CA LEU A 35 12.89 -10.54 -14.20
C LEU A 35 12.04 -9.78 -13.16
N LEU A 36 10.72 -9.97 -13.18
CA LEU A 36 9.82 -9.38 -12.18
C LEU A 36 10.08 -9.93 -10.77
N ILE A 37 10.35 -11.22 -10.63
CA ILE A 37 10.69 -11.84 -9.35
C ILE A 37 12.01 -11.26 -8.82
N ALA A 38 13.03 -11.12 -9.67
CA ALA A 38 14.31 -10.53 -9.31
C ALA A 38 14.16 -9.06 -8.84
N ALA A 39 13.21 -8.31 -9.42
CA ALA A 39 12.90 -6.94 -9.00
C ALA A 39 12.17 -6.85 -7.64
N GLY A 40 11.56 -7.96 -7.18
CA GLY A 40 10.82 -8.07 -5.91
C GLY A 40 9.32 -8.35 -6.04
N TYR A 41 8.80 -8.64 -7.23
CA TYR A 41 7.40 -8.99 -7.43
C TYR A 41 7.17 -10.51 -7.30
N PHE A 42 6.94 -10.99 -6.06
CA PHE A 42 6.84 -12.42 -5.79
C PHE A 42 5.51 -13.07 -6.22
N ARG A 43 4.44 -12.29 -6.47
CA ARG A 43 3.13 -12.84 -6.92
C ARG A 43 3.23 -13.56 -8.27
N ALA A 44 4.23 -13.23 -9.10
CA ALA A 44 4.54 -13.95 -10.33
C ALA A 44 4.80 -15.47 -10.13
N ARG A 45 5.27 -15.88 -8.94
CA ARG A 45 5.60 -17.28 -8.61
C ARG A 45 4.37 -18.13 -8.25
N ILE A 46 3.21 -17.53 -8.02
CA ILE A 46 2.01 -18.24 -7.58
C ILE A 46 1.52 -19.17 -8.71
N LYS A 47 1.47 -20.48 -8.46
CA LYS A 47 1.14 -21.51 -9.47
C LYS A 47 -0.35 -21.56 -9.86
N GLY A 48 -1.21 -20.83 -9.16
CA GLY A 48 -2.66 -20.74 -9.43
C GLY A 48 -3.12 -19.43 -10.09
N LEU A 49 -2.20 -18.50 -10.35
CA LEU A 49 -2.53 -17.22 -10.97
C LEU A 49 -2.41 -17.31 -12.49
N SER A 50 -3.35 -16.71 -13.23
CA SER A 50 -3.30 -16.71 -14.70
C SER A 50 -2.07 -15.95 -15.20
N ALA A 51 -1.56 -16.29 -16.39
CA ALA A 51 -0.41 -15.60 -16.96
C ALA A 51 -0.69 -14.12 -17.21
N PHE A 52 -1.93 -13.78 -17.63
CA PHE A 52 -2.40 -12.40 -17.74
C PHE A 52 -2.29 -11.67 -16.40
N ASP A 53 -2.82 -12.27 -15.33
CA ASP A 53 -2.87 -11.65 -14.00
C ASP A 53 -1.46 -11.44 -13.41
N LYS A 54 -0.52 -12.36 -13.67
CA LYS A 54 0.89 -12.21 -13.29
C LYS A 54 1.56 -11.03 -13.98
N ILE A 55 1.34 -10.89 -15.29
CA ILE A 55 1.96 -9.85 -16.10
C ILE A 55 1.33 -8.49 -15.82
N VAL A 56 0.00 -8.40 -15.85
CA VAL A 56 -0.72 -7.16 -15.57
C VAL A 56 -0.47 -6.69 -14.15
N GLY A 57 -0.50 -7.59 -13.17
CA GLY A 57 -0.13 -7.27 -11.79
C GLY A 57 1.33 -6.80 -11.67
N GLY A 58 2.26 -7.41 -12.41
CA GLY A 58 3.66 -6.99 -12.46
C GLY A 58 3.87 -5.62 -13.11
N LEU A 59 3.13 -5.32 -14.19
CA LEU A 59 3.14 -4.01 -14.86
C LEU A 59 2.61 -2.92 -13.94
N VAL A 60 1.45 -3.15 -13.32
CA VAL A 60 0.84 -2.22 -12.36
C VAL A 60 1.79 -1.97 -11.19
N TRP A 61 2.33 -3.04 -10.58
CA TRP A 61 3.30 -2.92 -9.49
C TRP A 61 4.52 -2.09 -9.91
N SER A 62 5.08 -2.35 -11.09
CA SER A 62 6.25 -1.61 -11.57
C SER A 62 5.95 -0.13 -11.77
N ILE A 63 4.78 0.20 -12.31
CA ILE A 63 4.32 1.59 -12.48
C ILE A 63 4.11 2.26 -11.12
N SER A 64 3.48 1.58 -10.15
CA SER A 64 3.25 2.14 -8.81
C SER A 64 4.53 2.43 -8.04
N LEU A 65 5.62 1.70 -8.30
CA LEU A 65 6.93 1.95 -7.67
C LEU A 65 7.70 3.09 -8.35
N CYS A 66 7.42 3.35 -9.63
CA CYS A 66 7.96 4.52 -10.28
C CYS A 66 7.18 5.73 -9.73
N LYS A 67 7.79 6.54 -8.85
CA LYS A 67 7.20 7.75 -8.22
C LYS A 67 6.80 8.84 -9.24
N TYR A 68 5.96 8.52 -10.21
CA TYR A 68 5.35 9.46 -11.13
C TYR A 68 4.01 9.92 -10.53
N ASN A 69 3.72 11.22 -10.61
CA ASN A 69 2.42 11.79 -10.25
C ASN A 69 1.35 11.40 -11.28
N VAL A 70 1.06 10.11 -11.35
CA VAL A 70 0.05 9.56 -12.26
C VAL A 70 -1.26 9.51 -11.47
N ASP A 71 -2.17 10.40 -11.81
CA ASP A 71 -3.53 10.51 -11.24
C ASP A 71 -4.46 9.43 -11.82
N VAL A 72 -3.97 8.18 -11.85
CA VAL A 72 -4.69 7.01 -12.38
C VAL A 72 -4.59 5.88 -11.37
N ASP A 73 -5.69 5.63 -10.67
CA ASP A 73 -5.86 4.46 -9.83
C ASP A 73 -5.78 3.18 -10.66
N LEU A 74 -4.61 2.55 -10.65
CA LEU A 74 -4.37 1.21 -11.16
C LEU A 74 -4.78 0.18 -10.10
N LEU A 75 -6.06 0.18 -9.74
CA LEU A 75 -6.62 -0.81 -8.82
C LEU A 75 -6.79 -2.14 -9.56
N TYR A 76 -5.86 -3.05 -9.31
CA TYR A 76 -5.93 -4.41 -9.84
C TYR A 76 -6.62 -5.34 -8.84
N SER A 77 -7.65 -6.06 -9.30
CA SER A 77 -8.27 -7.16 -8.55
C SER A 77 -8.37 -8.42 -9.41
N GLU A 78 -8.00 -9.56 -8.82
CA GLU A 78 -7.94 -10.86 -9.52
C GLU A 78 -9.32 -11.30 -10.04
N ASN A 79 -10.40 -10.91 -9.34
CA ASN A 79 -11.80 -11.21 -9.66
C ASN A 79 -12.47 -10.17 -10.59
N SER A 80 -11.69 -9.29 -11.24
CA SER A 80 -12.24 -8.29 -12.15
C SER A 80 -12.95 -8.93 -13.36
N THR A 81 -14.06 -8.32 -13.78
CA THR A 81 -14.76 -8.70 -15.01
C THR A 81 -13.86 -8.51 -16.23
N ILE A 82 -14.09 -9.26 -17.32
CA ILE A 82 -13.28 -9.16 -18.54
C ILE A 82 -13.25 -7.73 -19.09
N GLY A 83 -14.36 -6.98 -18.99
CA GLY A 83 -14.44 -5.58 -19.39
C GLY A 83 -13.57 -4.66 -18.52
N GLN A 84 -13.51 -4.91 -17.21
CA GLN A 84 -12.61 -4.18 -16.30
C GLN A 84 -11.14 -4.50 -16.59
N LYS A 85 -10.80 -5.76 -16.91
CA LYS A 85 -9.44 -6.15 -17.31
C LYS A 85 -9.01 -5.44 -18.60
N ILE A 86 -9.90 -5.32 -19.59
CA ILE A 86 -9.66 -4.57 -20.83
C ILE A 86 -9.45 -3.08 -20.53
N ALA A 87 -10.37 -2.45 -19.80
CA ALA A 87 -10.25 -1.04 -19.43
C ALA A 87 -8.98 -0.74 -18.62
N LEU A 88 -8.55 -1.70 -17.78
CA LEU A 88 -7.30 -1.60 -17.02
C LEU A 88 -6.07 -1.67 -17.95
N THR A 89 -6.06 -2.55 -18.96
CA THR A 89 -4.96 -2.58 -19.95
C THR A 89 -4.84 -1.29 -20.75
N GLU A 90 -5.96 -0.66 -21.12
CA GLU A 90 -5.96 0.65 -21.78
C GLU A 90 -5.37 1.75 -20.89
N LYS A 91 -5.74 1.76 -19.60
CA LYS A 91 -5.16 2.69 -18.62
C LYS A 91 -3.66 2.47 -18.45
N ILE A 92 -3.21 1.22 -18.37
CA ILE A 92 -1.77 0.91 -18.29
C ILE A 92 -1.04 1.52 -19.49
N VAL A 93 -1.54 1.33 -20.71
CA VAL A 93 -0.91 1.88 -21.92
C VAL A 93 -0.87 3.42 -21.88
N GLN A 94 -1.95 4.07 -21.42
CA GLN A 94 -1.96 5.53 -21.24
C GLN A 94 -0.88 6.01 -20.27
N VAL A 95 -0.72 5.31 -19.13
CA VAL A 95 0.31 5.63 -18.14
C VAL A 95 1.71 5.36 -18.69
N LEU A 96 1.89 4.27 -19.44
CA LEU A 96 3.17 3.95 -20.11
C LEU A 96 3.63 5.06 -21.07
N CYS A 97 2.68 5.70 -21.77
CA CYS A 97 2.96 6.88 -22.58
C CYS A 97 3.37 8.09 -21.74
N GLN A 98 2.75 8.30 -20.57
CA GLN A 98 3.07 9.43 -19.68
C GLN A 98 4.46 9.29 -19.04
N VAL A 99 4.87 8.06 -18.69
CA VAL A 99 6.21 7.78 -18.14
C VAL A 99 7.30 7.75 -19.22
N GLN A 100 6.96 8.10 -20.47
CA GLN A 100 7.88 8.16 -21.62
C GLN A 100 8.58 6.82 -21.92
N CYS A 101 7.84 5.71 -21.82
CA CYS A 101 8.37 4.40 -22.24
C CYS A 101 8.71 4.44 -23.76
N PRO A 102 9.93 4.07 -24.18
CA PRO A 102 10.34 4.09 -25.58
C PRO A 102 9.72 2.96 -26.41
N HIS A 103 9.17 1.95 -25.75
CA HIS A 103 8.54 0.79 -26.38
C HIS A 103 7.02 1.01 -26.47
N SER A 104 6.51 1.10 -27.69
CA SER A 104 5.08 1.19 -27.95
C SER A 104 4.42 -0.17 -27.75
N ILE A 105 3.38 -0.20 -26.94
CA ILE A 105 2.58 -1.40 -26.68
C ILE A 105 1.10 -1.03 -26.77
N GLU A 106 0.32 -1.85 -27.49
CA GLU A 106 -1.11 -1.67 -27.65
C GLU A 106 -1.90 -2.55 -26.65
N PRO A 107 -3.11 -2.14 -26.22
CA PRO A 107 -3.88 -2.90 -25.23
C PRO A 107 -4.17 -4.35 -25.65
N HIS A 108 -4.39 -4.59 -26.94
CA HIS A 108 -4.64 -5.93 -27.48
C HIS A 108 -3.42 -6.86 -27.35
N GLN A 109 -2.20 -6.31 -27.33
CA GLN A 109 -0.97 -7.11 -27.15
C GLN A 109 -0.85 -7.62 -25.71
N ILE A 110 -1.27 -6.81 -24.73
CA ILE A 110 -1.32 -7.21 -23.32
C ILE A 110 -2.42 -8.25 -23.11
N GLN A 111 -3.60 -8.03 -23.70
CA GLN A 111 -4.73 -8.96 -23.61
C GLN A 111 -4.45 -10.28 -24.35
N GLY A 112 -3.81 -10.19 -25.52
CA GLY A 112 -3.41 -11.32 -26.36
C GLY A 112 -2.17 -12.06 -25.86
N LEU A 113 -1.58 -11.62 -24.74
CA LEU A 113 -0.41 -12.24 -24.12
C LEU A 113 0.79 -12.31 -25.06
N ASP A 114 1.03 -11.24 -25.82
CA ASP A 114 2.17 -11.12 -26.73
C ASP A 114 3.45 -10.75 -25.96
N TYR A 115 4.08 -11.77 -25.37
CA TYR A 115 5.26 -11.65 -24.52
C TYR A 115 6.48 -11.09 -25.25
N VAL A 116 6.56 -11.24 -26.57
CA VAL A 116 7.64 -10.65 -27.38
C VAL A 116 7.64 -9.13 -27.29
N HIS A 117 6.46 -8.51 -27.28
CA HIS A 117 6.32 -7.06 -27.17
C HIS A 117 6.18 -6.59 -25.71
N ILE A 118 5.63 -7.42 -24.81
CA ILE A 118 5.54 -7.10 -23.39
C ILE A 118 6.93 -7.11 -22.72
N PHE A 119 7.81 -8.05 -23.09
CA PHE A 119 9.10 -8.24 -22.43
C PHE A 119 9.99 -6.98 -22.45
N PRO A 120 10.20 -6.27 -23.59
CA PRO A 120 10.96 -5.02 -23.61
C PRO A 120 10.38 -3.92 -22.70
N VAL A 121 9.05 -3.84 -22.60
CA VAL A 121 8.37 -2.87 -21.72
C VAL A 121 8.66 -3.21 -20.26
N VAL A 122 8.53 -4.49 -19.88
CA VAL A 122 8.83 -4.95 -18.50
C VAL A 122 10.31 -4.75 -18.17
N GLN A 123 11.21 -5.02 -19.11
CA GLN A 123 12.65 -4.80 -18.92
C GLN A 123 12.98 -3.33 -18.65
N TRP A 124 12.36 -2.42 -19.39
CA TRP A 124 12.52 -0.99 -19.17
C TRP A 124 11.92 -0.55 -17.82
N LEU A 125 10.71 -1.01 -17.50
CA LEU A 125 10.05 -0.71 -16.23
C LEU A 125 10.85 -1.21 -15.02
N VAL A 126 11.33 -2.45 -15.06
CA VAL A 126 12.12 -3.03 -13.96
C VAL A 126 13.41 -2.24 -13.74
N ARG A 127 14.08 -1.79 -14.81
CA ARG A 127 15.25 -0.92 -14.68
C ARG A 127 14.90 0.39 -13.95
N ARG A 128 13.79 1.02 -14.33
CA ARG A 128 13.27 2.23 -13.66
C ARG A 128 12.92 1.99 -12.20
N VAL A 129 12.28 0.86 -11.87
CA VAL A 129 11.95 0.47 -10.49
C VAL A 129 13.22 0.34 -9.64
N LEU A 130 14.28 -0.26 -10.17
CA LEU A 130 15.55 -0.39 -9.46
C LEU A 130 16.22 0.96 -9.24
N GLU A 131 16.25 1.84 -10.24
CA GLU A 131 16.75 3.21 -10.10
C GLU A 131 15.95 4.01 -9.05
N CYS A 132 14.63 3.86 -9.01
CA CYS A 132 13.80 4.49 -7.98
C CYS A 132 14.06 3.92 -6.57
N LYS A 133 14.29 2.61 -6.47
CA LYS A 133 14.65 1.95 -5.20
C LYS A 133 16.01 2.39 -4.70
N GLU A 134 16.98 2.59 -5.58
CA GLU A 134 18.30 3.09 -5.19
C GLU A 134 18.23 4.53 -4.67
N LYS A 135 17.44 5.40 -5.32
CA LYS A 135 17.32 6.81 -4.91
C LYS A 135 16.45 7.04 -3.68
N TYR A 136 15.40 6.25 -3.51
CA TYR A 136 14.37 6.50 -2.49
C TYR A 136 14.13 5.33 -1.53
N GLY A 137 14.86 4.22 -1.68
CA GLY A 137 14.74 3.05 -0.82
C GLY A 137 15.09 3.39 0.63
N ASP A 138 16.14 4.18 0.82
CA ASP A 138 16.61 4.60 2.14
C ASP A 138 15.59 5.46 2.87
N GLU A 139 14.87 6.34 2.18
CA GLU A 139 13.80 7.15 2.78
C GLU A 139 12.67 6.25 3.33
N VAL A 140 12.23 5.27 2.54
CA VAL A 140 11.16 4.35 2.93
C VAL A 140 11.62 3.45 4.06
N GLN A 141 12.87 2.97 4.01
CA GLN A 141 13.47 2.14 5.06
C GLN A 141 13.63 2.93 6.35
N ASN A 142 14.17 4.15 6.29
CA ASN A 142 14.33 5.03 7.45
C ASN A 142 12.99 5.42 8.06
N HIS A 143 11.97 5.67 7.24
CA HIS A 143 10.61 5.93 7.74
C HIS A 143 10.01 4.69 8.42
N SER A 144 10.23 3.51 7.85
CA SER A 144 9.76 2.24 8.43
C SER A 144 10.47 1.94 9.76
N LEU A 145 11.78 2.17 9.82
CA LEU A 145 12.57 2.06 11.06
C LEU A 145 12.11 3.08 12.09
N TYR A 146 11.91 4.33 11.69
CA TYR A 146 11.40 5.38 12.58
C TYR A 146 10.04 5.01 13.19
N GLN A 147 9.08 4.54 12.38
CA GLN A 147 7.79 4.07 12.89
C GLN A 147 7.95 2.86 13.80
N PHE A 148 8.83 1.91 13.45
CA PHE A 148 9.10 0.75 14.28
C PHE A 148 9.66 1.17 15.64
N PHE A 149 10.67 2.03 15.70
CA PHE A 149 11.24 2.51 16.97
C PHE A 149 10.29 3.39 17.78
N GLN A 150 9.32 4.04 17.14
CA GLN A 150 8.29 4.81 17.83
C GLN A 150 7.19 3.93 18.42
N SER A 151 6.93 2.76 17.83
CA SER A 151 5.86 1.84 18.25
C SER A 151 6.37 0.64 19.06
N ALA A 152 7.65 0.32 18.96
CA ALA A 152 8.29 -0.74 19.73
C ALA A 152 8.95 -0.17 20.99
N ASP A 153 8.50 -0.62 22.15
CA ASP A 153 9.22 -0.46 23.42
C ASP A 153 10.45 -1.37 23.40
N VAL A 154 11.47 -0.96 22.63
CA VAL A 154 12.73 -1.69 22.53
C VAL A 154 13.58 -1.31 23.72
N SER A 155 13.49 -2.08 24.80
CA SER A 155 14.51 -2.04 25.85
C SER A 155 15.87 -2.32 25.22
N GLU A 156 16.82 -1.41 25.49
CA GLU A 156 18.13 -1.24 24.85
C GLU A 156 19.07 -2.48 24.91
N ASP A 157 18.66 -3.54 25.61
CA ASP A 157 19.44 -4.76 25.88
C ASP A 157 19.51 -5.78 24.72
N LEU A 158 18.94 -5.48 23.54
CA LEU A 158 18.94 -6.40 22.39
C LEU A 158 20.07 -6.15 21.37
N ALA A 159 20.96 -5.20 21.62
CA ALA A 159 21.97 -4.78 20.64
C ALA A 159 23.19 -5.70 20.50
N GLU A 160 23.37 -6.76 21.31
CA GLU A 160 24.63 -7.53 21.31
C GLU A 160 24.63 -8.90 20.63
N ASP A 161 23.50 -9.49 20.19
CA ASP A 161 23.53 -10.84 19.59
C ASP A 161 23.12 -10.83 18.12
N GLY A 162 24.11 -10.77 17.23
CA GLY A 162 24.00 -10.95 15.77
C GLY A 162 23.63 -12.37 15.32
N GLN A 163 22.77 -13.07 16.06
CA GLN A 163 22.23 -14.38 15.69
C GLN A 163 20.71 -14.30 15.60
N GLY A 164 20.20 -14.63 14.42
CA GLY A 164 18.82 -14.43 13.99
C GLY A 164 17.77 -14.72 15.06
N SER A 165 16.76 -13.84 15.09
CA SER A 165 15.59 -13.81 15.98
C SER A 165 14.87 -15.16 16.08
N SER A 166 15.47 -16.09 16.82
CA SER A 166 14.86 -17.35 17.22
C SER A 166 14.14 -17.08 18.54
N PRO A 167 12.89 -17.52 18.69
CA PRO A 167 12.13 -17.26 19.91
C PRO A 167 12.88 -17.82 21.13
N ARG A 168 13.40 -16.92 21.98
CA ARG A 168 14.10 -17.26 23.21
C ARG A 168 13.08 -17.45 24.33
N ARG A 169 13.05 -18.65 24.90
CA ARG A 169 12.19 -19.00 26.04
C ARG A 169 12.79 -18.39 27.32
N LYS A 170 12.18 -17.31 27.85
CA LYS A 170 12.67 -16.61 29.04
C LYS A 170 12.19 -17.26 30.34
N TYR A 171 11.01 -17.87 30.35
CA TYR A 171 10.45 -18.51 31.55
C TYR A 171 10.24 -20.02 31.34
N ARG A 172 10.31 -20.79 32.43
CA ARG A 172 10.11 -22.25 32.38
C ARG A 172 9.11 -22.67 33.44
N ARG A 173 8.14 -23.51 33.07
CA ARG A 173 7.22 -24.16 34.04
C ARG A 173 7.96 -24.89 35.15
N ARG A 174 7.34 -24.88 36.33
CA ARG A 174 7.78 -25.73 37.44
C ARG A 174 7.67 -27.21 37.06
N PRO A 175 8.66 -28.03 37.42
CA PRO A 175 8.62 -29.47 37.14
C PRO A 175 7.43 -30.10 37.88
N GLY A 176 6.59 -30.84 37.15
CA GLY A 176 5.39 -31.50 37.68
C GLY A 176 4.07 -30.72 37.50
N PHE A 177 4.10 -29.53 36.88
CA PHE A 177 2.88 -28.82 36.51
C PHE A 177 2.14 -29.55 35.38
N GLN A 178 0.87 -29.89 35.63
CA GLN A 178 -0.04 -30.43 34.61
C GLN A 178 -1.13 -29.39 34.34
N SER A 179 -1.22 -28.95 33.09
CA SER A 179 -2.32 -28.09 32.63
C SER A 179 -3.64 -28.84 32.69
N SER A 180 -4.70 -28.19 33.17
CA SER A 180 -6.01 -28.83 33.28
C SER A 180 -6.65 -29.07 31.90
N ASN A 181 -6.38 -28.19 30.93
CA ASN A 181 -6.94 -28.22 29.58
C ASN A 181 -5.92 -27.74 28.53
N LEU A 182 -6.09 -28.16 27.27
CA LEU A 182 -5.20 -27.78 26.15
C LEU A 182 -5.05 -26.25 25.99
N MET A 183 -6.12 -25.49 26.21
CA MET A 183 -6.08 -24.04 26.09
C MET A 183 -5.24 -23.36 27.19
N GLU A 184 -5.25 -23.93 28.39
CA GLU A 184 -4.38 -23.49 29.49
C GLU A 184 -2.93 -23.88 29.21
N ASP A 185 -2.70 -25.05 28.62
CA ASP A 185 -1.38 -25.49 28.21
C ASP A 185 -0.79 -24.58 27.13
N VAL A 186 -1.59 -24.18 26.14
CA VAL A 186 -1.17 -23.24 25.10
C VAL A 186 -0.85 -21.88 25.74
N ARG A 187 -1.71 -21.34 26.61
CA ARG A 187 -1.46 -20.07 27.31
C ARG A 187 -0.18 -20.10 28.14
N CYS A 188 0.02 -21.14 28.94
CA CYS A 188 1.22 -21.30 29.74
C CYS A 188 2.48 -21.48 28.88
N THR A 189 2.38 -22.07 27.69
CA THR A 189 3.52 -22.17 26.76
C THR A 189 3.87 -20.82 26.14
N LEU A 190 2.85 -20.03 25.79
CA LEU A 190 3.06 -18.72 25.17
C LEU A 190 3.65 -17.70 26.16
N MET A 191 3.25 -17.78 27.43
CA MET A 191 3.85 -16.98 28.52
C MET A 191 5.32 -17.32 28.80
N GLU A 192 5.86 -18.42 28.27
CA GLU A 192 7.27 -18.77 28.44
C GLU A 192 8.19 -18.00 27.49
N PHE A 193 7.63 -17.33 26.49
CA PHE A 193 8.33 -16.48 25.53
C PHE A 193 7.95 -15.01 25.77
N ASP A 194 8.89 -14.11 25.60
CA ASP A 194 8.64 -12.68 25.80
C ASP A 194 7.81 -12.08 24.65
N GLY A 195 7.00 -11.06 24.96
CA GLY A 195 6.10 -10.40 23.99
C GLY A 195 4.65 -10.89 23.97
N TYR A 196 4.26 -11.81 24.86
CA TYR A 196 2.87 -12.25 25.00
C TYR A 196 2.11 -11.41 26.04
N SER A 197 1.55 -10.27 25.63
CA SER A 197 0.76 -9.43 26.55
C SER A 197 -0.63 -10.04 26.82
N GLN A 198 -1.11 -9.93 28.07
CA GLN A 198 -2.47 -10.36 28.44
C GLN A 198 -3.57 -9.65 27.62
N ALA A 199 -3.28 -8.44 27.10
CA ALA A 199 -4.18 -7.68 26.23
C ALA A 199 -4.47 -8.39 24.90
N ALA A 200 -3.50 -9.12 24.32
CA ALA A 200 -3.71 -9.91 23.10
C ALA A 200 -4.64 -11.12 23.33
N LEU A 201 -4.71 -11.64 24.55
CA LEU A 201 -5.63 -12.72 24.94
C LEU A 201 -7.04 -12.21 25.21
N ALA A 202 -7.18 -11.01 25.76
CA ALA A 202 -8.47 -10.37 25.99
C ALA A 202 -9.15 -10.01 24.66
N SER A 203 -8.42 -9.42 23.71
CA SER A 203 -8.95 -9.05 22.39
C SER A 203 -9.35 -10.26 21.53
N ALA A 204 -8.62 -11.37 21.63
CA ALA A 204 -8.97 -12.62 20.95
C ALA A 204 -10.19 -13.34 21.56
N ALA A 205 -10.44 -13.15 22.86
CA ALA A 205 -11.60 -13.74 23.55
C ALA A 205 -12.92 -13.02 23.20
N THR A 206 -12.88 -11.70 23.04
CA THR A 206 -14.08 -10.90 22.67
C THR A 206 -14.53 -11.17 21.23
N LYS A 207 -13.60 -11.51 20.33
CA LYS A 207 -13.88 -11.78 18.91
C LYS A 207 -14.63 -13.10 18.64
N ASN A 208 -14.74 -13.97 19.65
CA ASN A 208 -15.42 -15.27 19.54
C ASN A 208 -16.85 -15.28 20.10
N ARG A 209 -17.46 -14.13 20.38
CA ARG A 209 -18.88 -14.04 20.72
C ARG A 209 -19.69 -13.68 19.47
N SER A 210 -20.62 -14.57 19.10
CA SER A 210 -21.49 -14.45 17.92
C SER A 210 -22.25 -13.11 17.86
N PRO A 211 -22.58 -12.61 16.66
CA PRO A 211 -23.23 -11.31 16.49
C PRO A 211 -24.75 -11.43 16.63
N GLU A 212 -25.30 -11.01 17.77
CA GLU A 212 -26.71 -10.62 17.84
C GLU A 212 -26.87 -9.36 18.70
N ALA A 213 -27.66 -8.43 18.16
CA ALA A 213 -28.09 -7.13 18.67
C ALA A 213 -27.05 -6.00 18.67
N GLY A 214 -27.42 -4.91 18.00
CA GLY A 214 -26.60 -3.72 17.79
C GLY A 214 -26.67 -2.68 18.89
N GLY A 215 -25.92 -1.61 18.67
CA GLY A 215 -25.80 -0.43 19.53
C GLY A 215 -24.41 0.15 19.34
N ASP A 216 -24.31 1.21 18.53
CA ASP A 216 -23.18 2.13 18.54
C ASP A 216 -23.27 2.96 19.82
N GLU A 217 -22.26 2.86 20.69
CA GLU A 217 -21.85 3.75 21.80
C GLU A 217 -20.93 2.91 22.72
N ASP A 218 -19.75 3.43 23.09
CA ASP A 218 -18.79 2.94 24.13
C ASP A 218 -17.31 2.70 23.71
N ASP A 219 -16.78 3.38 22.69
CA ASP A 219 -15.32 3.39 22.43
C ASP A 219 -14.53 4.32 23.40
N ASP A 220 -15.19 5.34 23.98
CA ASP A 220 -14.55 6.30 24.90
C ASP A 220 -14.29 5.74 26.30
N GLU A 221 -15.08 4.75 26.76
CA GLU A 221 -14.91 4.12 28.07
C GLU A 221 -13.75 3.09 28.08
N LEU A 222 -13.50 2.46 26.93
CA LEU A 222 -12.42 1.50 26.71
C LEU A 222 -11.04 2.17 26.72
N PHE A 223 -10.94 3.39 26.18
CA PHE A 223 -9.69 4.15 26.12
C PHE A 223 -9.28 4.73 27.48
N GLN A 224 -10.26 5.11 28.31
CA GLN A 224 -10.00 5.60 29.67
C GLN A 224 -9.57 4.49 30.63
N ALA A 225 -10.07 3.26 30.46
CA ALA A 225 -9.65 2.10 31.25
C ALA A 225 -8.20 1.66 30.96
N GLU A 226 -7.77 1.72 29.70
CA GLU A 226 -6.39 1.42 29.28
C GLU A 226 -5.38 2.45 29.84
N LEU A 227 -5.74 3.74 29.83
CA LEU A 227 -4.89 4.83 30.33
C LEU A 227 -4.72 4.80 31.86
N ALA A 228 -5.79 4.46 32.59
CA ALA A 228 -5.75 4.33 34.06
C ALA A 228 -4.89 3.13 34.51
N ALA A 229 -4.90 2.02 33.75
CA ALA A 229 -4.09 0.84 34.05
C ALA A 229 -2.58 1.06 33.78
N GLN A 230 -2.23 1.92 32.81
CA GLN A 230 -0.83 2.31 32.55
C GLN A 230 -0.25 3.22 33.64
N GLN A 231 -1.07 4.07 34.26
CA GLN A 231 -0.64 4.96 35.34
C GLN A 231 -0.32 4.17 36.64
N ASP A 232 -1.14 3.19 37.01
CA ASP A 232 -0.91 2.36 38.22
C ASP A 232 0.37 1.48 38.16
N LEU A 233 0.83 1.14 36.96
CA LEU A 233 2.07 0.35 36.75
C LEU A 233 3.34 1.21 36.89
N THR A 234 3.27 2.50 36.55
CA THR A 234 4.42 3.41 36.63
C THR A 234 4.68 3.87 38.07
N ASP A 235 3.62 4.13 38.85
CA ASP A 235 3.75 4.52 40.25
C ASP A 235 4.28 3.38 41.14
N ARG A 236 3.96 2.12 40.79
CA ARG A 236 4.42 0.94 41.55
C ARG A 236 5.86 0.53 41.22
N ALA A 237 6.39 0.91 40.06
CA ALA A 237 7.77 0.63 39.65
C ALA A 237 8.78 1.59 40.30
N LEU A 238 8.36 2.79 40.72
CA LEU A 238 9.22 3.78 41.39
C LEU A 238 9.54 3.44 42.86
N GLU A 239 8.74 2.59 43.52
CA GLU A 239 8.91 2.26 44.95
C GLU A 239 9.85 1.06 45.22
N GLN A 240 10.38 0.37 44.21
CA GLN A 240 11.15 -0.88 44.37
C GLN A 240 12.58 -0.84 43.83
N LEU A 241 13.26 0.30 43.86
CA LEU A 241 14.70 0.37 43.54
C LEU A 241 15.56 0.07 44.78
N PRO A 242 16.30 -1.06 44.83
CA PRO A 242 17.44 -1.18 45.73
C PRO A 242 18.68 -0.43 45.18
N GLU A 243 19.42 0.13 46.12
CA GLU A 243 20.62 0.96 45.96
C GLU A 243 21.76 0.24 45.21
N VAL A 244 22.29 0.90 44.18
CA VAL A 244 23.40 0.43 43.33
C VAL A 244 24.70 0.35 44.15
N ARG A 245 25.33 -0.83 44.15
CA ARG A 245 26.77 -0.96 44.48
C ARG A 245 27.55 -1.20 43.20
N ILE A 246 28.39 -0.23 42.88
CA ILE A 246 29.42 -0.30 41.84
C ILE A 246 30.44 -1.37 42.27
N VAL A 247 30.62 -2.40 41.45
CA VAL A 247 31.77 -3.30 41.54
C VAL A 247 32.73 -2.88 40.43
N GLU A 248 33.92 -2.46 40.85
CA GLU A 248 35.02 -2.02 40.02
C GLU A 248 35.52 -3.17 39.11
N GLU A 249 35.92 -2.78 37.89
CA GLU A 249 36.49 -3.64 36.86
C GLU A 249 37.86 -4.20 37.30
N GLU A 250 38.05 -5.51 37.17
CA GLU A 250 39.37 -6.15 37.22
C GLU A 250 39.96 -6.25 35.79
N PRO A 251 41.27 -6.01 35.61
CA PRO A 251 41.89 -5.90 34.30
C PRO A 251 42.14 -7.26 33.64
N VAL A 252 41.91 -7.30 32.32
CA VAL A 252 42.16 -8.44 31.44
C VAL A 252 43.64 -8.87 31.51
N GLN A 253 43.89 -10.11 31.94
CA GLN A 253 45.22 -10.71 31.88
C GLN A 253 45.60 -11.03 30.43
N ALA A 254 46.68 -10.39 29.98
CA ALA A 254 47.43 -10.78 28.80
C ALA A 254 48.25 -12.04 29.09
N SER A 255 47.76 -13.21 28.71
CA SER A 255 48.60 -14.40 28.54
C SER A 255 47.87 -15.48 27.75
N GLU A 256 48.15 -15.56 26.45
CA GLU A 256 48.15 -16.79 25.65
C GLU A 256 48.70 -16.46 24.24
N ILE A 257 50.02 -16.27 24.15
CA ILE A 257 50.77 -16.29 22.89
C ILE A 257 51.91 -17.29 23.05
N GLU A 258 51.58 -18.57 23.22
CA GLU A 258 52.51 -19.67 22.99
C GLU A 258 51.72 -20.80 22.33
N GLY A 259 51.62 -20.78 21.00
CA GLY A 259 50.96 -21.85 20.26
C GLY A 259 50.64 -21.61 18.79
N CYS A 260 50.59 -20.36 18.30
CA CYS A 260 50.31 -20.16 16.88
C CYS A 260 51.54 -20.41 16.02
N SER A 261 51.41 -21.31 15.06
CA SER A 261 52.44 -21.54 14.05
C SER A 261 52.68 -20.24 13.25
N VAL A 262 53.90 -20.02 12.76
CA VAL A 262 54.26 -18.83 11.95
C VAL A 262 53.37 -18.71 10.71
N GLU A 263 52.75 -19.81 10.27
CA GLU A 263 51.80 -19.81 9.16
C GLU A 263 50.43 -19.27 9.55
N GLU A 264 49.90 -19.62 10.73
CA GLU A 264 48.63 -19.06 11.25
C GLU A 264 48.72 -17.54 11.46
N LEU A 265 49.85 -17.04 11.98
CA LEU A 265 50.07 -15.60 12.14
C LEU A 265 50.17 -14.86 10.80
N LYS A 266 50.71 -15.51 9.77
CA LYS A 266 50.75 -14.96 8.40
C LYS A 266 49.36 -14.94 7.77
N GLU A 267 48.56 -15.96 8.02
CA GLU A 267 47.18 -16.06 7.53
C GLU A 267 46.30 -15.00 8.20
N HIS A 268 46.41 -14.81 9.51
CA HIS A 268 45.74 -13.73 10.24
C HIS A 268 46.18 -12.33 9.78
N LEU A 269 47.48 -12.11 9.52
CA LEU A 269 47.96 -10.83 8.95
C LEU A 269 47.44 -10.60 7.52
N ALA A 270 47.37 -11.65 6.70
CA ALA A 270 46.80 -11.55 5.36
C ALA A 270 45.30 -11.25 5.40
N GLN A 271 44.58 -11.84 6.36
CA GLN A 271 43.17 -11.61 6.59
C GLN A 271 42.89 -10.18 7.09
N LEU A 272 43.61 -9.72 8.12
CA LEU A 272 43.52 -8.34 8.61
C LEU A 272 43.90 -7.32 7.53
N SER A 273 44.88 -7.63 6.67
CA SER A 273 45.24 -6.74 5.57
C SER A 273 44.17 -6.70 4.47
N ARG A 274 43.42 -7.79 4.27
CA ARG A 274 42.29 -7.86 3.34
C ARG A 274 41.08 -7.12 3.89
N GLU A 275 40.79 -7.28 5.18
CA GLU A 275 39.72 -6.57 5.89
C GLU A 275 40.00 -5.06 5.91
N ASN A 276 41.23 -4.64 6.23
CA ASN A 276 41.64 -3.23 6.13
C ASN A 276 41.59 -2.68 4.70
N GLY A 277 41.81 -3.53 3.69
CA GLY A 277 41.65 -3.15 2.29
C GLY A 277 40.18 -2.93 1.91
N PHE A 278 39.30 -3.80 2.41
CA PHE A 278 37.85 -3.70 2.20
C PHE A 278 37.27 -2.47 2.90
N THR A 279 37.59 -2.24 4.18
CA THR A 279 37.13 -1.06 4.92
C THR A 279 37.62 0.24 4.30
N LYS A 280 38.84 0.25 3.73
CA LYS A 280 39.35 1.42 3.01
C LYS A 280 38.58 1.68 1.70
N ALA A 281 38.20 0.63 0.97
CA ALA A 281 37.41 0.77 -0.25
C ALA A 281 35.98 1.26 0.07
N GLU A 282 35.38 0.74 1.14
CA GLU A 282 34.07 1.16 1.64
C GLU A 282 34.10 2.63 2.11
N LEU A 283 35.17 3.05 2.81
CA LEU A 283 35.36 4.45 3.19
C LEU A 283 35.49 5.37 1.98
N GLN A 284 36.19 4.95 0.92
CA GLN A 284 36.32 5.74 -0.31
C GLN A 284 34.99 5.87 -1.05
N GLU A 285 34.17 4.82 -1.09
CA GLU A 285 32.84 4.87 -1.70
C GLU A 285 31.91 5.84 -0.94
N GLU A 286 31.97 5.82 0.39
CA GLU A 286 31.20 6.76 1.22
C GLU A 286 31.71 8.20 1.11
N GLU A 287 33.02 8.42 0.96
CA GLU A 287 33.59 9.74 0.65
C GLU A 287 33.10 10.28 -0.70
N GLU A 288 33.06 9.44 -1.74
CA GLU A 288 32.53 9.81 -3.06
C GLU A 288 31.03 10.15 -3.01
N LYS A 289 30.23 9.38 -2.26
CA LYS A 289 28.80 9.67 -2.03
C LYS A 289 28.61 10.98 -1.28
N PHE A 290 29.43 11.24 -0.26
CA PHE A 290 29.39 12.49 0.49
C PHE A 290 29.72 13.70 -0.40
N GLU A 291 30.71 13.59 -1.28
CA GLU A 291 31.02 14.64 -2.25
C GLU A 291 29.88 14.88 -3.23
N GLN A 292 29.22 13.82 -3.72
CA GLN A 292 28.04 13.95 -4.59
C GLN A 292 26.89 14.70 -3.88
N LEU A 293 26.53 14.28 -2.66
CA LEU A 293 25.49 14.94 -1.86
C LEU A 293 25.84 16.40 -1.55
N ARG A 294 27.13 16.68 -1.31
CA ARG A 294 27.60 18.05 -1.10
C ARG A 294 27.39 18.91 -2.34
N THR A 295 27.74 18.41 -3.53
CA THR A 295 27.52 19.15 -4.78
C THR A 295 26.04 19.41 -5.04
N GLU A 296 25.17 18.43 -4.79
CA GLU A 296 23.71 18.59 -4.93
C GLU A 296 23.17 19.63 -3.94
N SER A 297 23.68 19.63 -2.70
CA SER A 297 23.30 20.64 -1.69
C SER A 297 23.72 22.05 -2.11
N GLU A 298 24.94 22.20 -2.66
CA GLU A 298 25.45 23.48 -3.16
C GLU A 298 24.63 23.97 -4.37
N GLU A 299 24.27 23.08 -5.31
CA GLU A 299 23.40 23.41 -6.44
C GLU A 299 21.99 23.83 -6.01
N LEU A 300 21.39 23.12 -5.04
CA LEU A 300 20.08 23.49 -4.49
C LEU A 300 20.12 24.83 -3.76
N GLN A 301 21.18 25.12 -3.02
CA GLN A 301 21.39 26.43 -2.41
C GLN A 301 21.50 27.54 -3.46
N GLU A 302 22.19 27.29 -4.58
CA GLU A 302 22.27 28.25 -5.69
C GLU A 302 20.90 28.46 -6.36
N GLN A 303 20.11 27.40 -6.54
CA GLN A 303 18.75 27.53 -7.07
C GLN A 303 17.83 28.32 -6.13
N LEU A 304 17.89 28.06 -4.82
CA LEU A 304 17.10 28.80 -3.83
C LEU A 304 17.49 30.29 -3.78
N THR A 305 18.78 30.60 -3.86
CA THR A 305 19.24 32.00 -3.90
C THR A 305 18.77 32.70 -5.17
N ARG A 306 18.87 32.06 -6.34
CA ARG A 306 18.32 32.60 -7.61
C ARG A 306 16.80 32.83 -7.55
N ILE A 307 16.03 31.89 -6.99
CA ILE A 307 14.58 32.04 -6.82
C ILE A 307 14.29 33.20 -5.87
N ARG A 308 15.03 33.30 -4.75
CA ARG A 308 14.86 34.37 -3.78
C ARG A 308 15.13 35.75 -4.39
N GLU A 309 16.24 35.89 -5.11
CA GLU A 309 16.58 37.13 -5.82
C GLU A 309 15.53 37.48 -6.88
N ALA A 310 15.03 36.49 -7.62
CA ALA A 310 13.93 36.69 -8.55
C ALA A 310 12.66 37.16 -7.85
N THR A 311 12.30 36.56 -6.71
CA THR A 311 11.14 36.99 -5.91
C THR A 311 11.31 38.38 -5.31
N GLU A 312 12.52 38.75 -4.85
CA GLU A 312 12.80 40.08 -4.30
C GLU A 312 12.83 41.16 -5.41
N ALA A 313 13.17 40.79 -6.64
CA ALA A 313 13.15 41.69 -7.80
C ALA A 313 11.75 41.88 -8.42
N THR A 314 10.76 41.09 -8.02
CA THR A 314 9.40 41.18 -8.56
C THR A 314 8.52 42.03 -7.62
N ASP A 315 7.71 42.93 -8.17
CA ASP A 315 6.85 43.83 -7.39
C ASP A 315 5.91 43.05 -6.45
N GLU A 316 5.85 43.43 -5.17
CA GLU A 316 5.04 42.75 -4.14
C GLU A 316 3.57 42.57 -4.54
N GLU A 317 2.99 43.55 -5.26
CA GLU A 317 1.60 43.49 -5.75
C GLU A 317 1.37 42.38 -6.78
N THR A 318 2.38 42.09 -7.63
CA THR A 318 2.29 41.01 -8.61
C THR A 318 2.46 39.64 -7.95
N LEU A 319 3.27 39.55 -6.90
CA LEU A 319 3.44 38.34 -6.10
C LEU A 319 2.17 38.02 -5.29
N THR A 320 1.51 39.03 -4.73
CA THR A 320 0.21 38.81 -4.05
C THR A 320 -0.86 38.36 -5.04
N ALA A 321 -0.93 38.99 -6.23
CA ALA A 321 -1.87 38.57 -7.27
C ALA A 321 -1.62 37.14 -7.78
N LEU A 322 -0.35 36.74 -7.93
CA LEU A 322 0.01 35.36 -8.31
C LEU A 322 -0.35 34.35 -7.22
N LYS A 323 -0.16 34.70 -5.94
CA LYS A 323 -0.56 33.85 -4.81
C LYS A 323 -2.08 33.69 -4.76
N GLU A 324 -2.83 34.77 -4.92
CA GLU A 324 -4.29 34.74 -4.99
C GLU A 324 -4.76 33.88 -6.17
N LEU A 325 -4.15 34.03 -7.35
CA LEU A 325 -4.50 33.24 -8.53
C LEU A 325 -4.18 31.74 -8.35
N LEU A 326 -3.09 31.40 -7.66
CA LEU A 326 -2.77 30.00 -7.33
C LEU A 326 -3.78 29.41 -6.36
N LEU A 327 -4.20 30.18 -5.34
CA LEU A 327 -5.26 29.75 -4.43
C LEU A 327 -6.58 29.53 -5.17
N GLU A 328 -6.97 30.45 -6.05
CA GLU A 328 -8.17 30.29 -6.87
C GLU A 328 -8.08 29.07 -7.79
N HIS A 329 -6.90 28.84 -8.40
CA HIS A 329 -6.67 27.66 -9.24
C HIS A 329 -6.81 26.36 -8.44
N ASP A 330 -6.24 26.29 -7.25
CA ASP A 330 -6.32 25.10 -6.40
C ASP A 330 -7.75 24.86 -5.91
N GLU A 331 -8.47 25.91 -5.52
CA GLU A 331 -9.90 25.81 -5.19
C GLU A 331 -10.74 25.33 -6.39
N ILE A 332 -10.47 25.81 -7.60
CA ILE A 332 -11.17 25.34 -8.81
C ILE A 332 -10.85 23.87 -9.05
N LYS A 333 -9.60 23.46 -8.89
CA LYS A 333 -9.17 22.07 -9.04
C LYS A 333 -9.84 21.14 -8.04
N GLU A 334 -10.00 21.58 -6.78
CA GLU A 334 -10.75 20.84 -5.77
C GLU A 334 -12.23 20.72 -6.12
N ARG A 335 -12.87 21.83 -6.55
CA ARG A 335 -14.28 21.81 -7.00
C ARG A 335 -14.49 20.88 -8.19
N ASP A 336 -13.57 20.89 -9.15
CA ASP A 336 -13.61 20.00 -10.32
C ASP A 336 -13.44 18.53 -9.92
N SER A 337 -12.53 18.23 -8.99
CA SER A 337 -12.34 16.87 -8.45
C SER A 337 -13.61 16.39 -7.74
N HIS A 338 -14.18 17.24 -6.88
CA HIS A 338 -15.43 16.97 -6.18
C HIS A 338 -16.60 16.76 -7.15
N PHE A 339 -16.73 17.63 -8.15
CA PHE A 339 -17.76 17.50 -9.19
C PHE A 339 -17.62 16.20 -9.99
N LYS A 340 -16.39 15.84 -10.40
CA LYS A 340 -16.12 14.55 -11.06
C LYS A 340 -16.51 13.37 -10.20
N LYS A 341 -16.27 13.44 -8.88
CA LYS A 341 -16.68 12.40 -7.93
C LYS A 341 -18.20 12.29 -7.85
N GLN A 342 -18.90 13.43 -7.72
CA GLN A 342 -20.37 13.46 -7.72
C GLN A 342 -20.96 12.90 -9.02
N CYS A 343 -20.44 13.28 -10.20
CA CYS A 343 -20.91 12.72 -11.46
C CYS A 343 -20.68 11.20 -11.57
N LYS A 344 -19.58 10.67 -11.02
CA LYS A 344 -19.33 9.22 -10.97
C LYS A 344 -20.34 8.50 -10.08
N GLU A 345 -20.65 9.09 -8.93
CA GLU A 345 -21.66 8.55 -8.00
C GLU A 345 -23.06 8.54 -8.65
N GLU A 346 -23.47 9.64 -9.28
CA GLU A 346 -24.75 9.72 -10.00
C GLU A 346 -24.84 8.75 -11.18
N LEU A 347 -23.75 8.60 -11.95
CA LEU A 347 -23.70 7.61 -13.04
C LEU A 347 -23.84 6.18 -12.51
N ALA A 348 -23.20 5.84 -11.39
CA ALA A 348 -23.34 4.52 -10.78
C ALA A 348 -24.78 4.23 -10.31
N VAL A 349 -25.45 5.24 -9.73
CA VAL A 349 -26.87 5.14 -9.35
C VAL A 349 -27.75 4.91 -10.58
N LEU A 350 -27.56 5.69 -11.66
CA LEU A 350 -28.33 5.52 -12.89
C LEU A 350 -28.07 4.17 -13.57
N GLU A 351 -26.83 3.68 -13.56
CA GLU A 351 -26.50 2.36 -14.08
C GLU A 351 -27.19 1.24 -13.27
N GLN A 352 -27.24 1.38 -11.94
CA GLN A 352 -27.98 0.46 -11.08
C GLN A 352 -29.47 0.49 -11.40
N GLU A 353 -30.09 1.67 -11.48
CA GLU A 353 -31.51 1.81 -11.87
C GLU A 353 -31.79 1.21 -13.25
N MET A 354 -30.89 1.41 -14.22
CA MET A 354 -31.02 0.80 -15.54
C MET A 354 -30.93 -0.72 -15.51
N GLN A 355 -30.08 -1.29 -14.67
CA GLN A 355 -29.97 -2.74 -14.49
C GLN A 355 -31.23 -3.31 -13.84
N GLU A 356 -31.77 -2.64 -12.82
CA GLU A 356 -33.05 -2.99 -12.19
C GLU A 356 -34.20 -2.97 -13.21
N LEU A 357 -34.32 -1.89 -14.00
CA LEU A 357 -35.33 -1.80 -15.06
C LEU A 357 -35.18 -2.88 -16.13
N LYS A 358 -33.94 -3.19 -16.55
CA LYS A 358 -33.68 -4.29 -17.51
C LYS A 358 -34.09 -5.65 -16.93
N ALA A 359 -33.81 -5.90 -15.65
CA ALA A 359 -34.22 -7.13 -14.97
C ALA A 359 -35.76 -7.27 -14.93
N ILE A 360 -36.46 -6.16 -14.67
CA ILE A 360 -37.93 -6.11 -14.69
C ILE A 360 -38.48 -6.38 -16.10
N CYS A 361 -37.85 -5.83 -17.14
CA CYS A 361 -38.28 -6.04 -18.53
C CYS A 361 -38.07 -7.48 -19.02
N ALA A 362 -37.04 -8.18 -18.50
CA ALA A 362 -36.69 -9.56 -18.83
C ALA A 362 -37.58 -10.62 -18.13
N GLY A 363 -38.38 -10.23 -17.13
CA GLY A 363 -39.37 -11.11 -16.49
C GLY A 363 -40.67 -11.28 -17.30
N HIS A 364 -41.25 -12.49 -17.27
CA HIS A 364 -42.52 -12.87 -17.91
C HIS A 364 -43.68 -11.91 -17.53
N GLU A 365 -44.66 -11.71 -18.41
CA GLU A 365 -45.74 -10.69 -18.29
C GLU A 365 -46.49 -10.66 -16.93
N VAL A 366 -46.58 -11.80 -16.23
CA VAL A 366 -47.23 -11.92 -14.90
C VAL A 366 -46.42 -11.25 -13.78
N GLN A 367 -45.10 -11.11 -13.93
CA GLN A 367 -44.26 -10.38 -12.97
C GLN A 367 -44.28 -8.86 -13.23
N LYS A 368 -44.55 -8.43 -14.47
CA LYS A 368 -44.64 -7.00 -14.82
C LYS A 368 -45.81 -6.31 -14.11
N GLU A 369 -46.96 -6.98 -13.98
CA GLU A 369 -48.11 -6.42 -13.25
C GLU A 369 -47.89 -6.34 -11.74
N ASN A 370 -47.23 -7.35 -11.16
CA ASN A 370 -46.90 -7.36 -9.72
C ASN A 370 -45.80 -6.33 -9.37
N VAL A 371 -44.78 -6.19 -10.21
CA VAL A 371 -43.69 -5.22 -10.02
C VAL A 371 -44.19 -3.79 -10.26
N THR A 372 -45.01 -3.55 -11.30
CA THR A 372 -45.60 -2.21 -11.50
C THR A 372 -46.56 -1.84 -10.37
N SER A 373 -47.33 -2.80 -9.83
CA SER A 373 -48.13 -2.61 -8.62
C SER A 373 -47.28 -2.29 -7.39
N HIS A 374 -46.15 -2.98 -7.19
CA HIS A 374 -45.23 -2.71 -6.08
C HIS A 374 -44.58 -1.32 -6.19
N ILE A 375 -44.04 -0.98 -7.36
CA ILE A 375 -43.41 0.33 -7.62
C ILE A 375 -44.42 1.47 -7.44
N LEU A 376 -45.66 1.30 -7.89
CA LEU A 376 -46.72 2.29 -7.69
C LEU A 376 -47.12 2.43 -6.21
N LYS A 377 -47.10 1.34 -5.44
CA LYS A 377 -47.33 1.37 -3.98
C LYS A 377 -46.20 2.08 -3.24
N ASP A 378 -44.94 1.81 -3.60
CA ASP A 378 -43.77 2.47 -2.99
C ASP A 378 -43.73 3.96 -3.33
N LYS A 379 -43.96 4.33 -4.60
CA LYS A 379 -44.08 5.73 -4.99
C LYS A 379 -45.21 6.43 -4.24
N LYS A 380 -46.37 5.77 -4.07
CA LYS A 380 -47.48 6.29 -3.27
C LYS A 380 -47.10 6.46 -1.80
N ALA A 381 -46.38 5.51 -1.20
CA ALA A 381 -45.92 5.58 0.18
C ALA A 381 -44.95 6.76 0.38
N LYS A 382 -43.97 6.93 -0.53
CA LYS A 382 -43.00 8.03 -0.50
C LYS A 382 -43.67 9.40 -0.62
N VAL A 383 -44.67 9.53 -1.51
CA VAL A 383 -45.47 10.77 -1.61
C VAL A 383 -46.30 11.01 -0.35
N LEU A 384 -46.88 9.97 0.27
CA LEU A 384 -47.62 10.12 1.52
C LEU A 384 -46.72 10.55 2.69
N GLU A 385 -45.48 10.04 2.74
CA GLU A 385 -44.47 10.43 3.72
C GLU A 385 -44.06 11.90 3.54
N GLN A 386 -43.73 12.30 2.33
CA GLN A 386 -43.44 13.71 2.00
C GLN A 386 -44.61 14.63 2.37
N LEU A 387 -45.84 14.20 2.09
CA LEU A 387 -47.04 14.98 2.42
C LEU A 387 -47.28 15.04 3.94
N LYS A 388 -46.85 14.02 4.70
CA LYS A 388 -46.85 14.02 6.16
C LYS A 388 -45.81 14.98 6.72
N CYS A 389 -44.58 14.97 6.20
CA CYS A 389 -43.53 15.94 6.56
C CYS A 389 -44.00 17.37 6.31
N LEU A 390 -44.47 17.67 5.09
CA LEU A 390 -44.99 19.01 4.74
C LEU A 390 -46.15 19.46 5.63
N ARG A 391 -47.01 18.54 6.09
CA ARG A 391 -48.08 18.85 7.04
C ARG A 391 -47.55 19.15 8.45
N LEU A 392 -46.52 18.44 8.90
CA LEU A 392 -45.85 18.70 10.18
C LEU A 392 -45.15 20.06 10.13
N ASP A 393 -44.38 20.34 9.08
CA ASP A 393 -43.72 21.62 8.87
C ASP A 393 -44.73 22.76 8.81
N SER A 394 -45.85 22.57 8.10
CA SER A 394 -46.93 23.57 8.05
C SER A 394 -47.61 23.78 9.42
N ALA A 395 -47.76 22.73 10.23
CA ALA A 395 -48.31 22.83 11.57
C ALA A 395 -47.34 23.54 12.53
N GLU A 396 -46.04 23.30 12.39
CA GLU A 396 -44.99 23.94 13.15
C GLU A 396 -44.83 25.43 12.79
N ILE A 397 -44.97 25.78 11.51
CA ILE A 397 -45.03 27.18 11.06
C ILE A 397 -46.29 27.86 11.62
N CYS A 398 -47.44 27.19 11.61
CA CYS A 398 -48.68 27.71 12.20
C CYS A 398 -48.59 27.89 13.73
N SER A 399 -47.96 26.97 14.46
CA SER A 399 -47.77 27.11 15.91
C SER A 399 -46.78 28.22 16.24
N THR A 400 -45.66 28.30 15.52
CA THR A 400 -44.63 29.33 15.69
C THR A 400 -45.19 30.73 15.39
N SER A 401 -45.98 30.86 14.32
CA SER A 401 -46.65 32.12 13.99
C SER A 401 -47.75 32.49 14.99
N ALA A 402 -48.49 31.53 15.55
CA ALA A 402 -49.44 31.76 16.63
C ALA A 402 -48.74 32.22 17.94
N SER A 403 -47.62 31.59 18.32
CA SER A 403 -46.81 31.99 19.48
C SER A 403 -46.17 33.37 19.30
N ASN A 404 -45.68 33.70 18.10
CA ASN A 404 -45.15 35.02 17.80
C ASN A 404 -46.24 36.10 17.82
N ARG A 405 -47.47 35.80 17.37
CA ARG A 405 -48.61 36.71 17.52
C ARG A 405 -48.98 36.93 18.98
N GLN A 406 -49.04 35.88 19.81
CA GLN A 406 -49.31 36.03 21.25
C GLN A 406 -48.25 36.85 21.99
N ARG A 407 -46.96 36.67 21.65
CA ARG A 407 -45.86 37.49 22.20
C ARG A 407 -45.95 38.96 21.77
N SER A 408 -46.39 39.24 20.54
CA SER A 408 -46.61 40.61 20.04
C SER A 408 -47.79 41.34 20.70
N PHE A 409 -48.75 40.63 21.30
CA PHE A 409 -49.88 41.23 22.03
C PHE A 409 -49.60 41.42 23.54
N GLN A 410 -48.46 40.96 24.05
CA GLN A 410 -48.05 41.09 25.45
C GLN A 410 -46.94 42.14 25.69
N CYS A 411 -46.53 42.89 24.66
CA CYS A 411 -45.67 44.07 24.79
C CYS A 411 -46.48 45.37 24.72
#